data_AF-A0A1J5KN33-F1
#
_entry.id   AF-A0A1J5KN33-F1
#
_cell.length_a   1.000
_cell.length_b   1.000
_cell.length_c   1.000
_cell.angle_alpha   90.00
_cell.angle_beta   90.00
_cell.angle_gamma   90.00
#
_symmetry.space_group_name_H-M   'P 1'
#
loop_
_entity.id
_entity.type
_entity.pdbx_description
1 polymer ?
#
loop_
_entity_poly.entity_id
_entity_poly.type
_entity_poly.pdbx_seq_one_letter_code
_entity_poly.pdbx_strand_id
1 'polypeptide(L)'
;MKPIKWRTIIALILMYIAIFNNWEWVWGVLFLFWVIPDLFTGTTYFIEPINKKETPLLYWVIVISWILMAFYSLSALFIDYESFYY
;
A
#
# COMPACT_ATOMS: atom_id res chain seq x y z
N MET A 1 -30.98 1.64 8.74
CA MET A 1 -29.61 1.77 9.29
C MET A 1 -28.61 1.30 8.25
N LYS A 2 -27.60 2.10 7.89
CA LYS A 2 -26.51 1.63 7.03
C LYS A 2 -25.68 0.60 7.82
N PRO A 3 -25.31 -0.55 7.23
CA PRO A 3 -24.47 -1.52 7.92
C PRO A 3 -23.13 -0.88 8.28
N ILE A 4 -22.70 -1.07 9.53
CA ILE A 4 -21.42 -0.55 9.99
C ILE A 4 -20.29 -1.26 9.22
N LYS A 5 -19.37 -0.48 8.64
CA LYS A 5 -18.21 -1.03 7.91
C LYS A 5 -17.11 -1.44 8.89
N TRP A 6 -17.42 -2.41 9.76
CA TRP A 6 -16.56 -2.84 10.87
C TRP A 6 -15.17 -3.28 10.40
N ARG A 7 -15.05 -3.92 9.23
CA ARG A 7 -13.76 -4.30 8.63
C ARG A 7 -12.85 -3.11 8.38
N THR A 8 -13.42 -2.01 7.88
CA THR A 8 -12.68 -0.75 7.65
C THR A 8 -12.25 -0.11 8.96
N ILE A 9 -13.11 -0.16 9.99
CA ILE A 9 -12.79 0.36 11.33
C ILE A 9 -11.62 -0.41 11.92
N ILE A 10 -11.63 -1.75 11.85
CA ILE A 10 -10.52 -2.59 12.32
C ILE A 10 -9.24 -2.29 11.55
N ALA A 11 -9.29 -2.20 10.21
CA ALA A 11 -8.13 -1.86 9.39
C ALA A 11 -7.52 -0.50 9.77
N LEU A 12 -8.36 0.50 10.05
CA LEU A 12 -7.90 1.81 10.53
C LEU A 12 -7.24 1.73 11.90
N ILE A 13 -7.84 1.00 12.85
CA ILE A 13 -7.24 0.80 14.18
C ILE A 13 -5.87 0.12 14.06
N LEU A 14 -5.77 -0.94 13.26
CA LEU A 14 -4.50 -1.64 13.01
C LEU A 14 -3.46 -0.72 12.37
N MET A 15 -3.87 0.16 11.46
CA MET A 15 -2.98 1.15 10.84
C MET A 15 -2.39 2.11 11.89
N TYR A 16 -3.20 2.64 12.81
CA TYR A 16 -2.68 3.49 13.88
C TYR A 16 -1.74 2.73 14.82
N ILE A 17 -2.07 1.49 15.17
CA ILE A 17 -1.18 0.64 15.99
C ILE A 17 0.17 0.44 15.28
N ALA A 18 0.16 0.17 13.98
CA ALA A 18 1.39 0.01 13.19
C ALA A 18 2.26 1.27 13.20
N ILE A 19 1.65 2.45 13.07
CA ILE A 19 2.35 3.74 13.17
C ILE A 19 3.01 3.91 14.54
N PHE A 20 2.28 3.69 15.63
CA PHE A 20 2.83 3.87 16.98
C PHE A 20 3.96 2.90 17.33
N ASN A 21 4.00 1.74 16.68
CA ASN A 21 5.05 0.73 16.89
C ASN A 21 6.16 0.79 15.83
N ASN A 22 6.16 1.80 14.94
CA ASN A 22 7.09 1.90 13.81
C ASN A 22 7.16 0.62 12.96
N TRP A 23 6.03 -0.06 12.76
CA TRP A 23 5.97 -1.29 11.97
C TRP A 23 5.98 -0.96 10.48
N GLU A 24 7.18 -0.67 9.97
CA GLU A 24 7.36 -0.26 8.58
C GLU A 24 6.81 -1.28 7.60
N TRP A 25 6.95 -2.58 7.87
CA TRP A 25 6.49 -3.67 7.01
C TRP A 25 4.97 -3.70 6.74
N VAL A 26 4.17 -3.09 7.62
CA VAL A 26 2.71 -3.04 7.46
C VAL A 26 2.34 -2.19 6.24
N TRP A 27 3.14 -1.15 5.93
CA TRP A 27 2.93 -0.34 4.73
C TRP A 27 3.04 -1.17 3.46
N GLY A 28 3.94 -2.13 3.41
CA GLY A 28 4.14 -2.96 2.24
C GLY A 28 2.98 -3.92 2.01
N VAL A 29 2.38 -4.45 3.09
CA VAL A 29 1.13 -5.21 3.01
C VAL A 29 -0.01 -4.33 2.48
N LEU A 30 -0.11 -3.08 2.94
CA LEU A 30 -1.13 -2.13 2.47
C LEU A 30 -0.94 -1.77 0.98
N PHE A 31 0.29 -1.52 0.55
CA PHE A 31 0.60 -1.25 -0.86
C PHE A 31 0.25 -2.44 -1.75
N LEU A 32 0.56 -3.68 -1.35
CA LEU A 32 0.10 -4.86 -2.08
C LEU A 32 -1.43 -4.94 -2.13
N PHE A 33 -2.10 -4.64 -1.01
CA PHE A 33 -3.56 -4.63 -0.96
C PHE A 33 -4.19 -3.62 -1.92
N TRP A 34 -3.50 -2.53 -2.26
CA TRP A 34 -3.93 -1.59 -3.30
C TRP A 34 -3.55 -2.03 -4.71
N VAL A 35 -2.33 -2.52 -4.94
CA VAL A 35 -1.89 -2.94 -6.27
C VAL A 35 -2.72 -4.08 -6.83
N ILE A 36 -3.08 -5.05 -6.00
CA ILE A 36 -3.82 -6.24 -6.44
C ILE A 36 -5.15 -5.84 -7.13
N PRO A 37 -6.08 -5.10 -6.49
CA PRO A 37 -7.30 -4.65 -7.16
C PRO A 37 -7.03 -3.66 -8.30
N ASP A 38 -6.00 -2.82 -8.23
CA ASP A 38 -5.64 -1.91 -9.32
C ASP A 38 -5.29 -2.69 -10.60
N LEU A 39 -4.54 -3.79 -10.47
CA LEU A 39 -4.21 -4.69 -11.58
C LEU A 39 -5.44 -5.37 -12.19
N PHE A 40 -6.42 -5.77 -11.36
CA PHE A 40 -7.66 -6.39 -11.83
C PHE A 40 -8.62 -5.39 -12.48
N THR A 41 -8.72 -4.18 -11.94
CA THR A 41 -9.62 -3.13 -12.44
C THR A 41 -9.01 -2.34 -13.61
N GLY A 42 -7.67 -2.36 -13.74
CA GLY A 42 -6.95 -1.53 -14.69
C GLY A 42 -7.03 -0.04 -14.39
N THR A 43 -7.38 0.33 -13.15
CA THR A 43 -7.46 1.72 -12.67
C THR A 43 -6.72 1.82 -11.35
N THR A 44 -5.81 2.78 -11.22
CA THR A 44 -5.10 3.06 -9.97
C THR A 44 -5.44 4.45 -9.46
N TYR A 45 -5.48 4.63 -8.15
CA TYR A 45 -5.73 5.92 -7.52
C TYR A 45 -4.44 6.40 -6.86
N PHE A 46 -3.87 7.47 -7.41
CA PHE A 46 -2.71 8.13 -6.79
C PHE A 46 -3.10 9.50 -6.21
N ILE A 47 -3.51 10.42 -7.08
CA ILE A 47 -4.16 11.69 -6.70
C ILE A 47 -5.55 11.73 -7.34
N GLU A 48 -5.58 11.42 -8.62
CA GLU A 48 -6.78 11.18 -9.41
C GLU A 48 -6.80 9.73 -9.91
N PRO A 49 -7.98 9.20 -10.32
CA PRO A 49 -8.04 7.90 -10.97
C PRO A 49 -7.31 7.91 -12.30
N ILE A 50 -6.34 7.01 -12.46
CA ILE A 50 -5.58 6.80 -13.70
C ILE A 50 -6.00 5.48 -14.31
N ASN A 51 -6.60 5.53 -15.50
CA ASN A 51 -7.01 4.34 -16.24
C ASN A 51 -5.92 3.86 -17.20
N LYS A 52 -5.64 2.56 -17.19
CA LYS A 52 -4.69 1.92 -18.10
C LYS A 52 -5.00 2.16 -19.58
N LYS A 53 -6.28 2.31 -19.96
CA LYS A 53 -6.68 2.50 -21.36
C LYS A 53 -6.40 3.90 -21.89
N GLU A 54 -6.44 4.91 -21.02
CA GLU A 54 -6.27 6.32 -21.40
C GLU A 54 -4.80 6.72 -21.35
N THR A 55 -4.13 6.39 -20.24
CA THR A 55 -2.73 6.75 -20.00
C THR A 55 -1.94 5.53 -19.48
N PRO A 56 -1.63 4.55 -20.35
CA PRO A 56 -1.02 3.27 -19.95
C PRO A 56 0.37 3.43 -19.32
N LEU A 57 1.17 4.39 -19.79
CA LEU A 57 2.51 4.61 -19.26
C LEU A 57 2.46 5.08 -17.80
N LEU A 58 1.65 6.11 -17.50
CA LEU A 58 1.46 6.62 -16.15
C LEU A 58 0.89 5.56 -15.21
N TYR A 59 -0.10 4.79 -15.68
CA TYR A 59 -0.65 3.66 -14.94
C TYR A 59 0.45 2.67 -14.51
N TRP A 60 1.29 2.23 -15.46
CA TRP A 60 2.35 1.26 -15.15
C TRP A 60 3.43 1.83 -14.25
N VAL A 61 3.80 3.11 -14.42
CA VAL A 61 4.76 3.77 -13.51
C VAL A 61 4.23 3.73 -12.08
N ILE A 62 2.97 4.12 -11.86
CA ILE A 62 2.35 4.11 -10.53
C ILE A 62 2.32 2.69 -9.96
N VAL A 63 1.83 1.71 -10.73
CA VAL A 63 1.76 0.31 -10.29
C VAL A 63 3.14 -0.25 -9.92
N ILE A 64 4.16 0.00 -10.74
CA ILE A 64 5.53 -0.44 -10.46
C ILE A 64 6.06 0.25 -9.19
N SER A 65 5.81 1.55 -9.02
CA SER A 65 6.19 2.27 -7.81
C SER A 65 5.56 1.66 -6.57
N TRP A 66 4.26 1.34 -6.58
CA TRP A 66 3.61 0.67 -5.46
C TRP A 66 4.21 -0.70 -5.16
N ILE A 67 4.53 -1.50 -6.19
CA ILE A 67 5.18 -2.80 -6.02
C ILE A 67 6.57 -2.65 -5.39
N LEU A 68 7.37 -1.70 -5.89
CA LEU A 68 8.71 -1.44 -5.35
C LEU A 68 8.66 -0.97 -3.89
N MET A 69 7.75 -0.05 -3.56
CA MET A 69 7.53 0.39 -2.18
C MET A 69 7.05 -0.74 -1.29
N ALA A 70 6.21 -1.64 -1.82
CA ALA A 70 5.77 -2.82 -1.09
C ALA A 70 6.93 -3.73 -0.73
N PHE A 71 7.81 -4.03 -1.69
CA PHE A 71 9.00 -4.84 -1.44
C PHE A 71 9.96 -4.18 -0.46
N TYR A 72 10.24 -2.88 -0.63
CA TYR A 72 11.12 -2.13 0.27
C TYR A 72 10.61 -2.11 1.72
N SER A 73 9.30 -1.90 1.90
CA SER A 73 8.71 -1.93 3.23
C SER A 73 8.70 -3.36 3.80
N LEU A 74 8.33 -4.38 3.01
CA LEU A 74 8.31 -5.77 3.47
C LEU A 74 9.71 -6.31 3.81
N SER A 75 10.76 -5.81 3.16
CA SER A 75 12.12 -6.20 3.50
C SER A 75 12.53 -5.77 4.91
N ALA A 76 11.82 -4.83 5.55
CA ALA A 76 12.01 -4.49 6.97
C ALA A 76 11.76 -5.68 7.92
N LEU A 77 11.04 -6.73 7.47
CA LEU A 77 10.90 -7.98 8.24
C LEU A 77 12.20 -8.81 8.28
N PHE A 78 13.08 -8.62 7.30
CA PHE A 78 14.30 -9.41 7.11
C PHE A 78 15.57 -8.61 7.33
N ILE A 79 15.49 -7.29 7.15
CA ILE A 79 16.59 -6.34 7.21
C ILE A 79 16.23 -5.28 8.24
N ASP A 80 17.05 -5.17 9.27
CA ASP A 80 16.89 -4.15 10.30
C ASP A 80 17.55 -2.85 9.80
N TYR A 81 16.77 -1.98 9.16
CA TYR A 81 17.30 -0.74 8.58
C TYR A 81 17.72 0.27 9.65
N GLU A 82 17.14 0.21 10.85
CA GLU A 82 17.47 1.08 11.97
C GLU A 82 18.91 0.85 12.48
N SER A 83 19.45 -0.37 12.35
CA SER A 83 20.80 -0.68 12.85
C SER A 83 21.93 -0.11 11.98
N PHE A 84 21.63 0.40 10.78
CA PHE A 84 22.62 0.95 9.86
C PHE A 84 22.85 2.46 10.02
N TYR A 85 21.97 3.14 10.76
CA TYR A 85 22.01 4.59 10.97
C TYR A 85 22.48 5.01 12.38
N TYR A 86 22.90 4.06 13.22
CA TYR A 86 23.50 4.29 14.54
C TYR A 86 24.88 3.65 14.68
#